data_AF-A0A1N6ZWW9-F1
#
_entry.id   AF-A0A1N6ZWW9-F1
#
_cell.length_a   1.000
_cell.length_b   1.000
_cell.length_c   1.000
_cell.angle_alpha   90.00
_cell.angle_beta   90.00
_cell.angle_gamma   90.00
#
_symmetry.space_group_name_H-M   'P 1'
#
loop_
_entity.id
_entity.type
_entity.pdbx_description
1 polymer ?
#
loop_
_entity_poly.entity_id
_entity_poly.type
_entity_poly.pdbx_seq_one_letter_code
_entity_poly.pdbx_strand_id
1 'polypeptide(L)'
;LIHRNDSPNGKRYARKDSNGAIETAYGFNLAPLLARAEELAGMAQQVADAQRALKLIKERITLARRDVRKLISAGVEDAVPGNWQRIEALYIATVARLRVAKQADDLADILEDLELLRDECVNLMENQLNLVKSVANGAVIRQHIQNSNTESTNESEPRSGKEQGEKSRQAKKGRQQPVKAFALSMVLRACPEIVAYGPTGDISTWRELMAAAVTVRSMLGVSPSAYQQACEAMGPENAAATMAAILERAGHISSPGGYLRDLTRRAERGEFSLGPMLMALLRARGTAVSVAAG
;
A
#
# COMPACT_ATOMS: atom_id res chain seq x y z
N LEU A 1 28.28 4.53 -25.35
CA LEU A 1 28.35 5.50 -24.23
C LEU A 1 29.74 5.54 -23.61
N ILE A 2 30.36 4.40 -23.29
CA ILE A 2 31.78 4.35 -22.88
C ILE A 2 32.60 3.83 -24.04
N HIS A 3 33.69 4.50 -24.38
CA HIS A 3 34.66 3.98 -25.34
C HIS A 3 35.76 3.23 -24.59
N ARG A 4 36.31 2.20 -25.22
CA ARG A 4 37.36 1.39 -24.63
C ARG A 4 38.61 1.52 -25.50
N ASN A 5 39.71 1.90 -24.86
CA ASN A 5 41.00 2.03 -25.50
C ASN A 5 41.91 0.94 -24.91
N ASP A 6 41.97 -0.22 -25.57
CA ASP A 6 42.62 -1.39 -25.03
C ASP A 6 44.16 -1.25 -25.11
N SER A 7 44.84 -1.62 -24.02
CA SER A 7 46.31 -1.69 -24.02
C SER A 7 46.78 -3.05 -24.53
N PRO A 8 48.01 -3.14 -25.07
CA PRO A 8 48.60 -4.40 -25.51
C PRO A 8 48.65 -5.49 -24.42
N ASN A 9 48.63 -5.08 -23.15
CA ASN A 9 48.76 -5.98 -21.99
C ASN A 9 47.44 -6.14 -21.21
N GLY A 10 46.32 -5.63 -21.73
CA GLY A 10 44.99 -5.70 -21.11
C GLY A 10 44.82 -4.89 -19.81
N LYS A 11 45.84 -4.17 -19.37
CA LYS A 11 45.83 -3.33 -18.14
C LYS A 11 45.42 -1.88 -18.44
N ARG A 12 44.86 -1.20 -17.44
CA ARG A 12 44.49 0.22 -17.49
C ARG A 12 45.62 1.06 -16.94
N TYR A 13 46.20 1.95 -17.74
CA TYR A 13 47.27 2.86 -17.30
C TYR A 13 47.32 4.11 -18.19
N ALA A 14 47.85 5.19 -17.64
CA ALA A 14 48.12 6.43 -18.35
C ALA A 14 49.62 6.73 -18.30
N ARG A 15 50.19 7.13 -19.44
CA ARG A 15 51.57 7.61 -19.55
C ARG A 15 51.56 9.14 -19.52
N LYS A 16 52.46 9.72 -18.75
CA LYS A 16 52.65 11.17 -18.68
C LYS A 16 53.93 11.57 -19.41
N ASP A 17 53.92 12.74 -20.03
CA ASP A 17 55.09 13.35 -20.64
C ASP A 17 56.04 13.93 -19.58
N SER A 18 57.17 14.50 -20.02
CA SER A 18 58.16 15.14 -19.14
C SER A 18 57.63 16.36 -18.38
N ASN A 19 56.51 16.93 -18.81
CA ASN A 19 55.85 18.08 -18.19
C ASN A 19 54.69 17.64 -17.28
N GLY A 20 54.43 16.33 -17.16
CA GLY A 20 53.38 15.76 -16.32
C GLY A 20 51.99 15.71 -16.98
N ALA A 21 51.84 16.10 -18.24
CA ALA A 21 50.60 15.99 -18.99
C ALA A 21 50.39 14.56 -19.49
N ILE A 22 49.13 14.10 -19.58
CA ILE A 22 48.82 12.73 -20.01
C ILE A 22 49.04 12.63 -21.53
N GLU A 23 50.03 11.84 -21.94
CA GLU A 23 50.42 11.60 -23.33
C GLU A 23 49.61 10.46 -23.96
N THR A 24 49.36 9.38 -23.21
CA THR A 24 48.57 8.23 -23.68
C THR A 24 47.78 7.62 -22.55
N ALA A 25 46.48 7.37 -22.75
CA ALA A 25 45.63 6.72 -21.76
C ALA A 25 44.96 5.48 -22.35
N TYR A 26 45.16 4.34 -21.67
CA TYR A 26 44.54 3.06 -22.01
C TYR A 26 43.55 2.66 -20.89
N GLY A 27 42.35 2.25 -21.28
CA GLY A 27 41.24 1.93 -20.37
C GLY A 27 39.89 2.44 -20.89
N PHE A 28 39.05 2.94 -19.98
CA PHE A 28 37.76 3.50 -20.35
C PHE A 28 37.87 5.00 -20.63
N ASN A 29 37.39 5.42 -21.79
CA ASN A 29 37.24 6.83 -22.14
C ASN A 29 35.79 7.26 -21.86
N LEU A 30 35.65 8.16 -20.89
CA LEU A 30 34.38 8.75 -20.46
C LEU A 30 34.08 10.09 -21.13
N ALA A 31 34.96 10.62 -21.99
CA ALA A 31 34.70 11.87 -22.73
C ALA A 31 33.36 11.87 -23.48
N PRO A 32 32.89 10.75 -24.09
CA PRO A 32 31.57 10.71 -24.71
C PRO A 32 30.41 10.83 -23.72
N LEU A 33 30.58 10.40 -22.46
CA LEU A 33 29.59 10.59 -21.39
C LEU A 33 29.56 12.04 -20.92
N LEU A 34 30.74 12.65 -20.74
CA LEU A 34 30.85 14.05 -20.34
C LEU A 34 30.25 14.98 -21.40
N ALA A 35 30.53 14.73 -22.68
CA ALA A 35 29.98 15.50 -23.79
C ALA A 35 28.45 15.41 -23.90
N ARG A 36 27.85 14.31 -23.41
CA ARG A 36 26.39 14.08 -23.41
C ARG A 36 25.77 14.20 -22.02
N ALA A 37 26.50 14.75 -21.05
CA ALA A 37 26.06 14.73 -19.65
C ALA A 37 24.75 15.48 -19.45
N GLU A 38 24.59 16.64 -20.08
CA GLU A 38 23.34 17.43 -20.00
C GLU A 38 22.15 16.71 -20.65
N GLU A 39 22.35 16.10 -21.83
CA GLU A 39 21.32 15.30 -22.51
C GLU A 39 20.84 14.14 -21.62
N LEU A 40 21.79 13.37 -21.08
CA LEU A 40 21.50 12.23 -20.21
C LEU A 40 20.87 12.67 -18.88
N ALA A 41 21.31 13.78 -18.31
CA ALA A 41 20.70 14.36 -17.12
C ALA A 41 19.25 14.80 -17.39
N GLY A 42 18.98 15.41 -18.56
CA GLY A 42 17.63 15.76 -18.99
C GLY A 42 16.74 14.54 -19.14
N MET A 43 17.21 13.48 -19.79
CA MET A 43 16.46 12.22 -19.91
C MET A 43 16.20 11.58 -18.54
N ALA A 44 17.19 11.57 -17.65
CA ALA A 44 17.03 11.04 -16.29
C ALA A 44 15.99 11.84 -15.50
N GLN A 45 15.99 13.17 -15.64
CA GLN A 45 15.00 14.03 -15.00
C GLN A 45 13.58 13.75 -15.52
N GLN A 46 13.41 13.59 -16.84
CA GLN A 46 12.11 13.23 -17.43
C GLN A 46 11.58 11.88 -16.89
N VAL A 47 12.45 10.88 -16.76
CA VAL A 47 12.08 9.58 -16.18
C VAL A 47 11.69 9.74 -14.70
N ALA A 48 12.44 10.52 -13.93
CA ALA A 48 12.12 10.80 -12.53
C ALA A 48 10.77 11.53 -12.39
N ASP A 49 10.48 12.48 -13.28
CA ASP A 49 9.23 13.25 -13.28
C ASP A 49 8.04 12.36 -13.63
N ALA A 50 8.17 11.52 -14.66
CA ALA A 50 7.15 10.54 -15.02
C ALA A 50 6.86 9.55 -13.89
N GLN A 51 7.90 9.05 -13.21
CA GLN A 51 7.74 8.18 -12.04
C GLN A 51 7.03 8.88 -10.88
N ARG A 52 7.35 10.16 -10.63
CA ARG A 52 6.66 10.97 -9.61
C ARG A 52 5.18 11.17 -9.95
N ALA A 53 4.86 11.49 -11.20
CA ALA A 53 3.48 11.65 -11.65
C ALA A 53 2.68 10.35 -11.50
N LEU A 54 3.24 9.22 -11.95
CA LEU A 54 2.62 7.90 -11.80
C LEU A 54 2.36 7.54 -10.33
N LYS A 55 3.31 7.86 -9.45
CA LYS A 55 3.18 7.64 -8.01
C LYS A 55 2.01 8.43 -7.43
N LEU A 56 1.89 9.72 -7.78
CA LEU A 56 0.78 10.57 -7.33
C LEU A 56 -0.59 10.05 -7.80
N ILE A 57 -0.70 9.61 -9.06
CA ILE A 57 -1.95 9.02 -9.58
C ILE A 57 -2.33 7.77 -8.78
N LYS A 58 -1.37 6.86 -8.54
CA LYS A 58 -1.60 5.65 -7.73
C LYS A 58 -2.04 5.98 -6.30
N GLU A 59 -1.39 6.96 -5.67
CA GLU A 59 -1.78 7.46 -4.35
C GLU A 59 -3.24 7.93 -4.33
N ARG A 60 -3.64 8.76 -5.31
CA ARG A 60 -5.02 9.23 -5.45
C ARG A 60 -6.01 8.09 -5.67
N ILE A 61 -5.69 7.11 -6.51
CA ILE A 61 -6.55 5.94 -6.76
C ILE A 61 -6.85 5.18 -5.46
N THR A 62 -5.85 4.91 -4.64
CA THR A 62 -6.07 4.16 -3.38
C THR A 62 -6.89 4.96 -2.38
N LEU A 63 -6.68 6.28 -2.30
CA LEU A 63 -7.51 7.15 -1.47
C LEU A 63 -8.97 7.14 -1.97
N ALA A 64 -9.17 7.36 -3.27
CA ALA A 64 -10.50 7.36 -3.89
C ALA A 64 -11.22 6.01 -3.67
N ARG A 65 -10.54 4.88 -3.88
CA ARG A 65 -11.08 3.54 -3.61
C ARG A 65 -11.54 3.37 -2.17
N ARG A 66 -10.71 3.81 -1.21
CA ARG A 66 -11.04 3.74 0.21
C ARG A 66 -12.25 4.59 0.53
N ASP A 67 -12.30 5.80 0.00
CA ASP A 67 -13.35 6.77 0.31
C ASP A 67 -14.69 6.32 -0.32
N VAL A 68 -14.69 5.87 -1.58
CA VAL A 68 -15.86 5.26 -2.24
C VAL A 68 -16.38 4.06 -1.45
N ARG A 69 -15.49 3.13 -1.05
CA ARG A 69 -15.88 1.95 -0.27
C ARG A 69 -16.53 2.35 1.06
N LYS A 70 -15.97 3.34 1.77
CA LYS A 70 -16.55 3.85 3.02
C LYS A 70 -17.92 4.48 2.80
N LEU A 71 -18.08 5.28 1.74
CA LEU A 71 -19.36 5.92 1.41
C LEU A 71 -20.42 4.87 1.08
N ILE A 72 -20.09 3.84 0.31
CA ILE A 72 -21.02 2.74 0.02
C ILE A 72 -21.42 2.02 1.30
N SER A 73 -20.45 1.67 2.17
CA SER A 73 -20.75 1.03 3.45
C SER A 73 -21.66 1.89 4.33
N ALA A 74 -21.35 3.18 4.48
CA ALA A 74 -22.18 4.11 5.26
C ALA A 74 -23.58 4.25 4.65
N GLY A 75 -23.69 4.41 3.33
CA GLY A 75 -24.97 4.53 2.64
C GLY A 75 -25.88 3.31 2.82
N VAL A 76 -25.30 2.11 2.83
CA VAL A 76 -26.04 0.86 3.08
C VAL A 76 -26.40 0.72 4.57
N GLU A 77 -25.48 1.02 5.49
CA GLU A 77 -25.71 0.92 6.94
C GLU A 77 -26.76 1.93 7.43
N ASP A 78 -26.72 3.16 6.92
CA ASP A 78 -27.66 4.23 7.24
C ASP A 78 -28.99 4.11 6.45
N ALA A 79 -29.16 3.04 5.67
CA ALA A 79 -30.32 2.78 4.83
C ALA A 79 -30.72 3.96 3.91
N VAL A 80 -29.71 4.68 3.41
CA VAL A 80 -29.89 5.85 2.55
C VAL A 80 -30.61 5.43 1.26
N PRO A 81 -31.75 6.04 0.89
CA PRO A 81 -32.41 5.72 -0.37
C PRO A 81 -31.51 5.97 -1.58
N GLY A 82 -31.24 4.92 -2.35
CA GLY A 82 -30.36 4.99 -3.52
C GLY A 82 -30.08 3.60 -4.09
N ASN A 83 -29.64 3.55 -5.35
CA ASN A 83 -29.26 2.30 -5.99
C ASN A 83 -27.79 1.94 -5.64
N TRP A 84 -27.54 1.67 -4.36
CA TRP A 84 -26.21 1.30 -3.87
C TRP A 84 -25.70 0.00 -4.50
N GLN A 85 -26.59 -0.91 -4.94
CA GLN A 85 -26.17 -2.12 -5.65
C GLN A 85 -25.52 -1.77 -7.00
N ARG A 86 -26.06 -0.81 -7.76
CA ARG A 86 -25.46 -0.35 -9.01
C ARG A 86 -24.11 0.32 -8.78
N ILE A 87 -24.02 1.18 -7.77
CA ILE A 87 -22.77 1.87 -7.41
C ILE A 87 -21.69 0.85 -7.01
N GLU A 88 -22.03 -0.13 -6.18
CA GLU A 88 -21.13 -1.21 -5.78
C GLU A 88 -20.65 -2.02 -7.00
N ALA A 89 -21.55 -2.34 -7.94
CA ALA A 89 -21.19 -3.07 -9.16
C ALA A 89 -20.22 -2.26 -10.05
N LEU A 90 -20.47 -0.97 -10.22
CA LEU A 90 -19.58 -0.06 -10.95
C LEU A 90 -18.22 0.05 -10.25
N TYR A 91 -18.20 0.21 -8.93
CA TYR A 91 -16.96 0.22 -8.14
C TYR A 91 -16.14 -1.07 -8.34
N ILE A 92 -16.77 -2.24 -8.27
CA ILE A 92 -16.10 -3.52 -8.48
C ILE A 92 -15.51 -3.59 -9.91
N ALA A 93 -16.26 -3.16 -10.92
CA ALA A 93 -15.80 -3.15 -12.32
C ALA A 93 -14.58 -2.23 -12.51
N THR A 94 -14.62 -1.02 -11.94
CA THR A 94 -13.51 -0.06 -11.99
C THR A 94 -12.26 -0.59 -11.28
N VAL A 95 -12.41 -1.23 -10.11
CA VAL A 95 -11.30 -1.86 -9.40
C VAL A 95 -10.74 -3.07 -10.16
N ALA A 96 -11.57 -3.80 -10.91
CA ALA A 96 -11.09 -4.90 -11.75
C ALA A 96 -10.17 -4.39 -12.88
N ARG A 97 -10.51 -3.27 -13.53
CA ARG A 97 -9.66 -2.61 -14.54
C ARG A 97 -8.29 -2.20 -14.00
N LEU A 98 -8.22 -1.77 -12.74
CA LEU A 98 -6.96 -1.39 -12.09
C LEU A 98 -5.91 -2.50 -12.08
N ARG A 99 -6.34 -3.77 -12.05
CA ARG A 99 -5.42 -4.91 -12.05
C ARG A 99 -4.69 -5.09 -13.37
N VAL A 100 -5.26 -4.61 -14.46
CA VAL A 100 -4.75 -4.81 -15.83
C VAL A 100 -4.08 -3.53 -16.35
N ALA A 101 -4.34 -2.38 -15.72
CA ALA A 101 -3.76 -1.09 -16.06
C ALA A 101 -2.22 -1.12 -15.94
N LYS A 102 -1.54 -0.71 -17.02
CA LYS A 102 -0.07 -0.68 -17.09
C LYS A 102 0.47 0.69 -17.44
N GLN A 103 -0.32 1.52 -18.11
CA GLN A 103 0.08 2.85 -18.56
C GLN A 103 -0.45 3.93 -17.62
N ALA A 104 0.17 5.12 -17.69
CA ALA A 104 -0.25 6.26 -16.87
C ALA A 104 -1.68 6.70 -17.25
N ASP A 105 -2.02 6.65 -18.53
CA ASP A 105 -3.33 7.05 -19.05
C ASP A 105 -4.42 6.08 -18.54
N ASP A 106 -4.19 4.77 -18.58
CA ASP A 106 -5.12 3.77 -18.00
C ASP A 106 -5.45 4.08 -16.53
N LEU A 107 -4.42 4.47 -15.75
CA LEU A 107 -4.57 4.80 -14.34
C LEU A 107 -5.28 6.14 -14.14
N ALA A 108 -5.05 7.11 -15.02
CA ALA A 108 -5.74 8.39 -14.98
C ALA A 108 -7.25 8.22 -15.25
N ASP A 109 -7.62 7.42 -16.26
CA ASP A 109 -9.03 7.13 -16.57
C ASP A 109 -9.72 6.41 -15.39
N ILE A 110 -9.04 5.45 -14.77
CA ILE A 110 -9.57 4.75 -13.59
C ILE A 110 -9.73 5.70 -12.40
N LEU A 111 -8.80 6.64 -12.22
CA LEU A 111 -8.91 7.64 -11.17
C LEU A 111 -10.13 8.53 -11.41
N GLU A 112 -10.35 9.00 -12.63
CA GLU A 112 -11.51 9.80 -13.00
C GLU A 112 -12.82 9.04 -12.74
N ASP A 113 -12.90 7.77 -13.15
CA ASP A 113 -14.06 6.90 -12.88
C ASP A 113 -14.34 6.76 -11.37
N LEU A 114 -13.28 6.60 -10.55
CA LEU A 114 -13.40 6.50 -9.10
C LEU A 114 -13.82 7.81 -8.44
N GLU A 115 -13.33 8.95 -8.95
CA GLU A 115 -13.73 10.27 -8.46
C GLU A 115 -15.18 10.58 -8.81
N LEU A 116 -15.63 10.21 -10.03
CA LEU A 116 -17.03 10.32 -10.43
C LEU A 116 -17.95 9.46 -9.54
N LEU A 117 -17.55 8.21 -9.26
CA LEU A 117 -18.25 7.32 -8.34
C LEU A 117 -18.33 7.89 -6.91
N ARG A 118 -17.24 8.50 -6.44
CA ARG A 118 -17.21 9.17 -5.12
C ARG A 118 -18.22 10.31 -5.09
N ASP A 119 -18.23 11.13 -6.13
CA ASP A 119 -19.11 12.30 -6.21
C ASP A 119 -20.58 11.87 -6.35
N GLU A 120 -20.88 10.78 -7.07
CA GLU A 120 -22.22 10.17 -7.11
C GLU A 120 -22.69 9.73 -5.71
N CYS A 121 -21.83 9.04 -4.94
CA CYS A 121 -22.13 8.64 -3.57
C CYS A 121 -22.41 9.85 -2.65
N VAL A 122 -21.55 10.88 -2.70
CA VAL A 122 -21.71 12.10 -1.90
C VAL A 122 -23.02 12.81 -2.26
N ASN A 123 -23.30 12.97 -3.55
CA ASN A 123 -24.53 13.61 -4.02
C ASN A 123 -25.79 12.87 -3.53
N LEU A 124 -25.80 11.53 -3.55
CA LEU A 124 -26.93 10.76 -3.02
C LEU A 124 -27.15 11.02 -1.53
N MET A 125 -26.07 11.07 -0.74
CA MET A 125 -26.13 11.32 0.69
C MET A 125 -26.54 12.77 1.01
N GLU A 126 -25.99 13.75 0.30
CA GLU A 126 -26.33 15.17 0.47
C GLU A 126 -27.78 15.47 0.10
N ASN A 127 -28.29 14.87 -0.98
CA ASN A 127 -29.68 15.02 -1.39
C ASN A 127 -30.66 14.52 -0.32
N GLN A 128 -30.32 13.44 0.38
CA GLN A 128 -31.11 12.94 1.51
C GLN A 128 -31.07 13.89 2.71
N LEU A 129 -29.89 14.43 3.06
CA LEU A 129 -29.78 15.44 4.12
C LEU A 129 -30.59 16.71 3.81
N ASN A 130 -30.61 17.14 2.55
CA ASN A 130 -31.39 18.29 2.10
C ASN A 130 -32.89 18.02 2.11
N LEU A 131 -33.33 16.81 1.71
CA LEU A 131 -34.71 16.36 1.84
C LEU A 131 -35.16 16.37 3.30
N VAL A 132 -34.39 15.76 4.21
CA VAL A 132 -34.70 15.73 5.65
C VAL A 132 -34.77 17.13 6.24
N LYS A 133 -33.86 18.05 5.87
CA LYS A 133 -33.92 19.47 6.29
C LYS A 133 -35.15 20.20 5.74
N SER A 134 -35.55 19.93 4.50
CA SER A 134 -36.75 20.54 3.91
C SER A 134 -38.04 20.05 4.56
N VAL A 135 -38.11 18.78 4.95
CA VAL A 135 -39.23 18.19 5.70
C VAL A 135 -39.25 18.71 7.13
N ALA A 136 -38.09 18.85 7.77
CA ALA A 136 -37.96 19.41 9.11
C ALA A 136 -38.36 20.90 9.18
N ASN A 137 -38.21 21.66 8.09
CA ASN A 137 -38.68 23.05 8.00
C ASN A 137 -40.21 23.18 7.87
N GLY A 138 -40.94 22.09 7.59
CA GLY A 138 -42.40 22.08 7.46
C GLY A 138 -43.19 21.75 8.74
N ALA A 139 -42.51 21.41 9.83
CA ALA A 139 -43.16 20.99 11.08
C ALA A 139 -42.78 21.90 12.25
N VAL A 140 -43.31 23.13 12.24
CA VAL A 140 -43.47 23.90 13.47
C VAL A 140 -44.64 23.28 14.24
N ILE A 141 -44.37 22.45 15.24
CA ILE A 141 -45.07 22.45 16.53
C ILE A 141 -44.09 21.94 17.60
N ARG A 142 -43.83 22.85 18.54
CA ARG A 142 -43.18 22.62 19.84
C ARG A 142 -43.84 21.48 20.59
N GLN A 143 -43.06 20.49 21.00
CA GLN A 143 -43.17 19.95 22.36
C GLN A 143 -41.76 19.80 22.95
N HIS A 144 -41.50 20.70 23.88
CA HIS A 144 -40.34 20.75 24.73
C HIS A 144 -40.44 19.63 25.77
N ILE A 145 -39.57 18.62 25.69
CA ILE A 145 -39.30 17.73 26.81
C ILE A 145 -37.92 18.12 27.35
N GLN A 146 -37.94 18.92 28.41
CA GLN A 146 -36.85 19.06 29.33
C GLN A 146 -36.78 17.79 30.17
N ASN A 147 -35.64 17.12 30.17
CA ASN A 147 -35.21 16.31 31.30
C ASN A 147 -33.71 16.53 31.51
N SER A 148 -33.43 17.31 32.54
CA SER A 148 -32.12 17.56 33.11
C SER A 148 -31.82 16.52 34.20
N ASN A 149 -30.61 15.96 34.14
CA ASN A 149 -29.66 15.67 35.25
C ASN A 149 -28.62 14.66 34.72
N THR A 150 -27.42 15.07 34.31
CA THR A 150 -26.23 15.42 35.12
C THR A 150 -25.56 14.19 35.73
N GLU A 151 -24.42 13.77 35.18
CA GLU A 151 -23.10 13.90 35.84
C GLU A 151 -21.98 13.41 34.90
N SER A 152 -20.89 14.15 35.00
CA SER A 152 -19.60 13.90 34.36
C SER A 152 -18.80 12.85 35.14
N THR A 153 -17.92 12.11 34.47
CA THR A 153 -16.56 11.80 34.99
C THR A 153 -15.74 11.05 33.93
N ASN A 154 -14.64 11.67 33.51
CA ASN A 154 -13.44 10.97 33.08
C ASN A 154 -12.93 10.13 34.26
N GLU A 155 -12.49 8.90 34.02
CA GLU A 155 -11.24 8.39 34.61
C GLU A 155 -10.75 7.11 33.93
N SER A 156 -9.43 7.02 33.85
CA SER A 156 -8.63 5.95 33.25
C SER A 156 -8.61 4.67 34.12
N GLU A 157 -8.33 3.55 33.45
CA GLU A 157 -7.94 2.18 33.90
C GLU A 157 -7.26 2.07 35.29
N PRO A 158 -7.37 0.95 36.07
CA PRO A 158 -6.81 -0.36 35.68
C PRO A 158 -7.32 -1.68 36.36
N ARG A 159 -6.74 -2.79 35.86
CA ARG A 159 -6.36 -4.07 36.53
C ARG A 159 -7.34 -5.26 36.62
N SER A 160 -6.76 -6.39 36.18
CA SER A 160 -6.70 -7.74 36.83
C SER A 160 -8.03 -8.47 37.07
N GLY A 161 -8.22 -9.75 36.75
CA GLY A 161 -7.34 -10.84 36.39
C GLY A 161 -8.15 -12.12 36.60
N LYS A 162 -7.82 -13.18 35.87
CA LYS A 162 -8.01 -14.55 36.37
C LYS A 162 -6.95 -15.42 35.69
N GLU A 163 -5.86 -15.54 36.43
CA GLU A 163 -4.89 -16.61 36.31
C GLU A 163 -5.62 -17.95 36.49
N GLN A 164 -5.32 -18.89 35.60
CA GLN A 164 -5.28 -20.30 35.98
C GLN A 164 -4.00 -20.90 35.43
N GLY A 165 -3.01 -20.94 36.32
CA GLY A 165 -2.37 -22.20 36.71
C GLY A 165 -1.53 -22.89 35.64
N GLU A 166 -0.23 -22.61 35.71
CA GLU A 166 0.88 -23.28 35.06
C GLU A 166 0.82 -24.83 35.11
N LYS A 167 1.33 -25.45 34.04
CA LYS A 167 2.39 -26.45 34.20
C LYS A 167 3.57 -26.10 33.31
N SER A 168 4.62 -25.62 33.98
CA SER A 168 5.97 -25.50 33.48
C SER A 168 6.42 -26.80 32.80
N ARG A 169 6.84 -26.68 31.54
CA ARG A 169 7.83 -27.58 30.94
C ARG A 169 8.87 -26.73 30.25
N GLN A 170 9.96 -26.47 30.98
CA GLN A 170 11.24 -26.12 30.42
C GLN A 170 11.60 -27.14 29.32
N ALA A 171 11.58 -26.69 28.06
CA ALA A 171 12.07 -27.47 26.95
C ALA A 171 12.99 -26.59 26.09
N LYS A 172 14.27 -26.68 26.44
CA LYS A 172 15.45 -26.71 25.55
C LYS A 172 15.48 -25.70 24.40
N LYS A 173 16.47 -24.79 24.48
CA LYS A 173 17.13 -24.17 23.33
C LYS A 173 17.44 -25.25 22.28
N GLY A 174 16.54 -25.41 21.33
CA GLY A 174 16.65 -26.31 20.20
C GLY A 174 16.70 -25.46 18.94
N ARG A 175 17.85 -25.55 18.25
CA ARG A 175 18.11 -25.13 16.87
C ARG A 175 16.92 -24.55 16.12
N GLN A 176 17.10 -23.31 15.68
CA GLN A 176 16.41 -22.70 14.53
C GLN A 176 16.17 -23.77 13.45
N GLN A 177 14.94 -24.25 13.35
CA GLN A 177 14.46 -24.89 12.13
C GLN A 177 13.90 -23.76 11.26
N PRO A 178 14.33 -23.63 9.99
CA PRO A 178 13.82 -22.60 9.11
C PRO A 178 12.35 -22.91 8.83
N VAL A 179 11.45 -22.24 9.54
CA VAL A 179 10.03 -22.24 9.23
C VAL A 179 9.91 -21.58 7.87
N LYS A 180 9.71 -22.43 6.86
CA LYS A 180 9.46 -22.13 5.44
C LYS A 180 9.04 -20.67 5.22
N ALA A 181 9.98 -19.84 4.78
CA ALA A 181 9.66 -18.57 4.15
C ALA A 181 8.61 -18.88 3.07
N PHE A 182 7.46 -18.24 3.14
CA PHE A 182 6.45 -18.38 2.09
C PHE A 182 7.13 -18.05 0.76
N ALA A 183 6.94 -18.87 -0.27
CA ALA A 183 7.51 -18.53 -1.57
C ALA A 183 6.98 -17.17 -2.00
N LEU A 184 7.87 -16.27 -2.45
CA LEU A 184 7.52 -14.93 -2.94
C LEU A 184 6.33 -14.99 -3.92
N SER A 185 6.32 -16.00 -4.79
CA SER A 185 5.22 -16.28 -5.73
C SER A 185 3.85 -16.43 -5.05
N MET A 186 3.79 -17.01 -3.86
CA MET A 186 2.54 -17.16 -3.11
C MET A 186 2.05 -15.82 -2.55
N VAL A 187 2.98 -14.98 -2.07
CA VAL A 187 2.67 -13.62 -1.58
C VAL A 187 2.16 -12.76 -2.73
N LEU A 188 2.84 -12.78 -3.88
CA LEU A 188 2.43 -12.00 -5.04
C LEU A 188 1.10 -12.48 -5.63
N ARG A 189 0.81 -13.79 -5.58
CA ARG A 189 -0.49 -14.33 -5.98
C ARG A 189 -1.63 -13.88 -5.05
N ALA A 190 -1.35 -13.80 -3.74
CA ALA A 190 -2.31 -13.36 -2.75
C ALA A 190 -2.52 -11.83 -2.79
N CYS A 191 -1.45 -11.07 -3.07
CA CYS A 191 -1.40 -9.62 -2.96
C CYS A 191 -0.84 -8.98 -4.25
N PRO A 192 -1.45 -9.13 -5.44
CA PRO A 192 -0.88 -8.59 -6.66
C PRO A 192 -0.96 -7.07 -6.77
N GLU A 193 -1.77 -6.37 -5.95
CA GLU A 193 -1.78 -4.90 -5.98
C GLU A 193 -0.39 -4.33 -5.70
N ILE A 194 0.44 -5.02 -4.90
CA ILE A 194 1.79 -4.52 -4.60
C ILE A 194 2.75 -4.59 -5.81
N VAL A 195 2.48 -5.43 -6.81
CA VAL A 195 3.37 -5.65 -7.97
C VAL A 195 3.61 -4.34 -8.73
N ALA A 196 2.57 -3.53 -8.88
CA ALA A 196 2.64 -2.24 -9.55
C ALA A 196 3.54 -1.21 -8.82
N TYR A 197 3.98 -1.49 -7.60
CA TYR A 197 4.87 -0.64 -6.80
C TYR A 197 6.32 -1.13 -6.79
N GLY A 198 6.62 -2.19 -7.52
CA GLY A 198 7.99 -2.62 -7.77
C GLY A 198 8.80 -1.55 -8.51
N PRO A 199 10.15 -1.51 -8.35
CA PRO A 199 11.01 -0.51 -8.99
C PRO A 199 10.87 -0.44 -10.51
N THR A 200 10.53 -1.56 -11.15
CA THR A 200 10.32 -1.69 -12.60
C THR A 200 8.86 -1.95 -12.97
N GLY A 201 7.92 -1.74 -12.04
CA GLY A 201 6.51 -2.11 -12.22
C GLY A 201 6.25 -3.63 -12.16
N ASP A 202 7.24 -4.40 -11.71
CA ASP A 202 7.15 -5.84 -11.46
C ASP A 202 7.96 -6.20 -10.20
N ILE A 203 7.71 -7.38 -9.64
CA ILE A 203 8.40 -7.90 -8.45
C ILE A 203 8.78 -9.36 -8.70
N SER A 204 10.08 -9.61 -8.81
CA SER A 204 10.70 -10.92 -9.02
C SER A 204 11.54 -11.38 -7.81
N THR A 205 11.92 -10.45 -6.93
CA THR A 205 12.74 -10.73 -5.74
C THR A 205 12.14 -10.19 -4.45
N TRP A 206 12.52 -10.77 -3.31
CA TRP A 206 12.14 -10.24 -1.98
C TRP A 206 12.62 -8.81 -1.76
N ARG A 207 13.78 -8.46 -2.34
CA ARG A 207 14.32 -7.10 -2.27
C ARG A 207 13.41 -6.10 -2.99
N GLU A 208 12.89 -6.46 -4.16
CA GLU A 208 11.91 -5.64 -4.88
C GLU A 208 10.59 -5.53 -4.11
N LEU A 209 10.15 -6.61 -3.45
CA LEU A 209 8.97 -6.56 -2.58
C LEU A 209 9.19 -5.64 -1.38
N MET A 210 10.36 -5.69 -0.75
CA MET A 210 10.71 -4.79 0.35
C MET A 210 10.74 -3.33 -0.10
N ALA A 211 11.28 -3.04 -1.29
CA ALA A 211 11.26 -1.69 -1.86
C ALA A 211 9.84 -1.21 -2.15
N ALA A 212 9.00 -2.07 -2.74
CA ALA A 212 7.58 -1.78 -2.97
C ALA A 212 6.84 -1.52 -1.65
N ALA A 213 7.10 -2.31 -0.60
CA ALA A 213 6.51 -2.14 0.72
C ALA A 213 6.85 -0.78 1.35
N VAL A 214 8.05 -0.23 1.12
CA VAL A 214 8.42 1.12 1.58
C VAL A 214 7.63 2.22 0.87
N THR A 215 7.39 2.07 -0.44
CA THR A 215 6.54 3.00 -1.21
C THR A 215 5.10 2.92 -0.68
N VAL A 216 4.57 1.70 -0.54
CA VAL A 216 3.21 1.43 -0.04
C VAL A 216 3.02 1.93 1.39
N ARG A 217 4.01 1.79 2.27
CA ARG A 217 4.00 2.33 3.64
C ARG A 217 3.67 3.83 3.64
N SER A 218 4.39 4.59 2.83
CA SER A 218 4.22 6.06 2.75
C SER A 218 2.83 6.42 2.23
N MET A 219 2.41 5.72 1.18
CA MET A 219 1.11 5.89 0.55
C MET A 219 -0.08 5.57 1.46
N LEU A 220 0.03 4.54 2.29
CA LEU A 220 -1.01 4.16 3.26
C LEU A 220 -0.94 4.94 4.58
N GLY A 221 -0.07 5.95 4.68
CA GLY A 221 0.08 6.77 5.89
C GLY A 221 0.66 6.01 7.10
N VAL A 222 1.35 4.90 6.87
CA VAL A 222 2.04 4.15 7.93
C VAL A 222 3.35 4.87 8.25
N SER A 223 3.68 5.13 9.52
CA SER A 223 4.92 5.85 9.88
C SER A 223 6.19 5.00 9.66
N PRO A 224 7.36 5.61 9.43
CA PRO A 224 8.61 4.86 9.25
C PRO A 224 8.92 4.01 10.48
N SER A 225 8.71 4.58 11.68
CA SER A 225 8.88 3.91 12.96
C SER A 225 8.00 2.67 13.12
N ALA A 226 6.73 2.73 12.70
CA ALA A 226 5.82 1.60 12.81
C ALA A 226 6.25 0.43 11.90
N TYR A 227 6.74 0.75 10.69
CA TYR A 227 7.24 -0.28 9.79
C TYR A 227 8.58 -0.86 10.24
N GLN A 228 9.46 -0.03 10.82
CA GLN A 228 10.72 -0.51 11.40
C GLN A 228 10.46 -1.49 12.55
N GLN A 229 9.56 -1.16 13.48
CA GLN A 229 9.15 -2.05 14.57
C GLN A 229 8.57 -3.37 14.04
N ALA A 230 7.77 -3.31 12.97
CA ALA A 230 7.29 -4.51 12.31
C ALA A 230 8.45 -5.37 11.78
N CYS A 231 9.41 -4.77 11.07
CA CYS A 231 10.60 -5.48 10.58
C CYS A 231 11.42 -6.12 11.71
N GLU A 232 11.57 -5.44 12.85
CA GLU A 232 12.27 -5.95 14.03
C GLU A 232 11.52 -7.14 14.67
N ALA A 233 10.19 -7.08 14.75
CA ALA A 233 9.38 -8.09 15.42
C ALA A 233 9.12 -9.35 14.58
N MET A 234 8.79 -9.20 13.28
CA MET A 234 8.40 -10.34 12.41
C MET A 234 9.43 -10.66 11.32
N GLY A 235 10.48 -9.85 11.16
CA GLY A 235 11.45 -9.95 10.09
C GLY A 235 11.06 -9.13 8.85
N PRO A 236 12.03 -8.66 8.05
CA PRO A 236 11.79 -7.71 6.96
C PRO A 236 10.94 -8.29 5.83
N GLU A 237 11.11 -9.57 5.50
CA GLU A 237 10.31 -10.26 4.46
C GLU A 237 8.84 -10.37 4.89
N ASN A 238 8.59 -10.80 6.14
CA ASN A 238 7.24 -10.91 6.67
C ASN A 238 6.58 -9.55 6.84
N ALA A 239 7.33 -8.51 7.22
CA ALA A 239 6.83 -7.14 7.30
C ALA A 239 6.44 -6.61 5.91
N ALA A 240 7.27 -6.87 4.89
CA ALA A 240 6.95 -6.50 3.51
C ALA A 240 5.71 -7.24 2.97
N ALA A 241 5.60 -8.54 3.23
CA ALA A 241 4.43 -9.32 2.87
C ALA A 241 3.16 -8.89 3.63
N THR A 242 3.31 -8.48 4.90
CA THR A 242 2.21 -7.91 5.68
C THR A 242 1.76 -6.58 5.09
N MET A 243 2.68 -5.70 4.69
CA MET A 243 2.34 -4.47 3.99
C MET A 243 1.62 -4.72 2.67
N ALA A 244 2.04 -5.75 1.91
CA ALA A 244 1.33 -6.19 0.71
C ALA A 244 -0.11 -6.62 1.00
N ALA A 245 -0.31 -7.40 2.07
CA ALA A 245 -1.63 -7.85 2.48
C ALA A 245 -2.52 -6.70 3.01
N ILE A 246 -1.93 -5.70 3.66
CA ILE A 246 -2.62 -4.48 4.10
C ILE A 246 -3.06 -3.67 2.89
N LEU A 247 -2.20 -3.51 1.87
CA LEU A 247 -2.55 -2.83 0.63
C LEU A 247 -3.72 -3.52 -0.08
N GLU A 248 -3.67 -4.84 -0.25
CA GLU A 248 -4.73 -5.62 -0.89
C GLU A 248 -6.09 -5.46 -0.17
N ARG A 249 -6.06 -5.12 1.12
CA ARG A 249 -7.25 -4.87 1.97
C ARG A 249 -7.44 -3.41 2.32
N ALA A 250 -6.75 -2.47 1.67
CA ALA A 250 -6.73 -1.07 2.11
C ALA A 250 -8.13 -0.44 2.15
N GLY A 251 -9.05 -0.86 1.27
CA GLY A 251 -10.45 -0.42 1.28
C GLY A 251 -11.26 -0.90 2.48
N HIS A 252 -10.84 -1.97 3.17
CA HIS A 252 -11.52 -2.55 4.34
C HIS A 252 -10.81 -2.23 5.67
N ILE A 253 -9.71 -1.47 5.63
CA ILE A 253 -8.91 -1.12 6.81
C ILE A 253 -9.02 0.38 7.04
N SER A 254 -9.59 0.78 8.17
CA SER A 254 -9.75 2.18 8.54
C SER A 254 -8.41 2.88 8.81
N SER A 255 -7.48 2.19 9.50
CA SER A 255 -6.14 2.69 9.85
C SER A 255 -5.05 1.64 9.57
N PRO A 256 -4.39 1.70 8.40
CA PRO A 256 -3.30 0.79 8.02
C PRO A 256 -2.15 0.78 9.05
N GLY A 257 -1.78 1.96 9.57
CA GLY A 257 -0.70 2.09 10.54
C GLY A 257 -1.06 1.53 11.92
N GLY A 258 -2.30 1.73 12.37
CA GLY A 258 -2.80 1.10 13.61
C GLY A 258 -2.85 -0.42 13.49
N TYR A 259 -3.33 -0.92 12.36
CA TYR A 259 -3.41 -2.35 12.09
C TYR A 259 -2.03 -3.01 12.05
N LEU A 260 -1.03 -2.39 11.40
CA LEU A 260 0.35 -2.91 11.42
C LEU A 260 0.92 -2.97 12.84
N ARG A 261 0.68 -1.97 13.69
CA ARG A 261 1.15 -1.98 15.08
C ARG A 261 0.49 -3.07 15.92
N ASP A 262 -0.78 -3.38 15.66
CA ASP A 262 -1.44 -4.52 16.30
C ASP A 262 -0.80 -5.86 15.90
N LEU A 263 -0.56 -6.05 14.60
CA LEU A 263 0.14 -7.23 14.10
C LEU A 263 1.57 -7.34 14.62
N THR A 264 2.25 -6.21 14.80
CA THR A 264 3.60 -6.13 15.38
C THR A 264 3.59 -6.58 16.83
N ARG A 265 2.66 -6.08 17.67
CA ARG A 265 2.49 -6.53 19.06
C ARG A 265 2.20 -8.03 19.16
N ARG A 266 1.43 -8.58 18.22
CA ARG A 266 1.18 -10.03 18.14
C ARG A 266 2.45 -10.80 17.75
N ALA A 267 3.29 -10.25 16.88
CA ALA A 267 4.57 -10.86 16.51
C ALA A 267 5.55 -10.89 17.67
N GLU A 268 5.64 -9.81 18.47
CA GLU A 268 6.45 -9.74 19.68
C GLU A 268 6.05 -10.81 20.72
N ARG A 269 4.77 -11.20 20.75
CA ARG A 269 4.24 -12.28 21.61
C ARG A 269 4.39 -13.68 21.00
N GLY A 270 4.90 -13.81 19.79
CA GLY A 270 4.98 -15.08 19.06
C GLY A 270 3.64 -15.59 18.52
N GLU A 271 2.61 -14.75 18.48
CA GLU A 271 1.24 -15.08 18.06
C GLU A 271 0.93 -14.66 16.61
N PHE A 272 1.89 -14.05 15.92
CA PHE A 272 1.75 -13.65 14.53
C PHE A 272 1.96 -14.83 13.58
N SER A 273 1.04 -14.98 12.63
CA SER A 273 1.22 -15.88 11.50
C SER A 273 0.72 -15.22 10.21
N LEU A 274 1.62 -15.16 9.22
CA LEU A 274 1.31 -14.60 7.90
C LEU A 274 0.41 -15.54 7.07
N GLY A 275 0.50 -16.85 7.31
CA GLY A 275 -0.24 -17.88 6.56
C GLY A 275 -1.76 -17.67 6.53
N PRO A 276 -2.46 -17.57 7.67
CA PRO A 276 -3.91 -17.35 7.70
C PRO A 276 -4.34 -16.07 6.96
N MET A 277 -3.52 -15.02 7.04
CA MET A 277 -3.78 -13.76 6.34
C MET A 277 -3.71 -13.94 4.83
N LEU A 278 -2.66 -14.58 4.31
CA LEU A 278 -2.52 -14.85 2.86
C LEU A 278 -3.57 -15.84 2.36
N MET A 279 -3.93 -16.86 3.16
CA MET A 279 -4.95 -17.83 2.79
C MET A 279 -6.36 -17.21 2.77
N ALA A 280 -6.64 -16.25 3.65
CA ALA A 280 -7.89 -15.48 3.58
C ALA A 280 -7.99 -14.68 2.26
N LEU A 281 -6.89 -14.03 1.85
CA LEU A 281 -6.82 -13.28 0.59
C LEU A 281 -6.98 -14.18 -0.64
N LEU A 282 -6.31 -15.33 -0.67
CA LEU A 282 -6.43 -16.30 -1.76
C LEU A 282 -7.86 -16.85 -1.86
N ARG A 283 -8.54 -17.11 -0.75
CA ARG A 283 -9.95 -17.57 -0.74
C ARG A 283 -10.92 -16.51 -1.23
N ALA A 284 -10.79 -15.27 -0.75
CA ALA A 284 -11.61 -14.15 -1.20
C ALA A 284 -11.49 -13.91 -2.72
N ARG A 285 -10.33 -14.24 -3.29
CA ARG A 285 -10.09 -14.20 -4.74
C ARG A 285 -10.70 -15.38 -5.49
N GLY A 286 -10.59 -16.60 -4.96
CA GLY A 286 -11.21 -17.78 -5.56
C GLY A 286 -12.73 -17.64 -5.70
N THR A 287 -13.38 -17.03 -4.71
CA THR A 287 -14.81 -16.70 -4.76
C THR A 287 -15.14 -15.59 -5.76
N ALA A 288 -14.26 -14.59 -5.94
CA ALA A 288 -14.47 -13.53 -6.92
C ALA A 288 -14.32 -14.02 -8.37
N VAL A 289 -13.44 -15.00 -8.62
CA VAL A 289 -13.25 -15.60 -9.96
C VAL A 289 -14.40 -16.52 -10.35
N SER A 290 -15.02 -17.24 -9.40
CA SER A 290 -16.17 -18.11 -9.74
C SER A 290 -17.46 -17.33 -9.99
N VAL A 291 -17.63 -16.14 -9.39
CA VAL A 291 -18.79 -15.27 -9.60
C VAL A 291 -18.71 -14.52 -10.94
N ALA A 292 -17.51 -14.28 -11.47
CA ALA A 292 -17.32 -13.63 -12.78
C ALA A 292 -17.43 -14.61 -13.98
N ALA A 293 -17.52 -15.92 -13.72
CA ALA A 293 -17.59 -16.97 -14.74
C ALA A 293 -18.97 -17.66 -14.82
N GLY A 294 -19.98 -17.11 -14.13
CA GLY A 294 -21.37 -17.59 -14.12
C GLY A 294 -22.33 -16.60 -14.75
#